data_AF-A0AAW9IME6-F1
#
_entry.id   AF-A0AAW9IME6-F1
#
_cell.length_a   1.000
_cell.length_b   1.000
_cell.length_c   1.000
_cell.angle_alpha   90.00
_cell.angle_beta   90.00
_cell.angle_gamma   90.00
#
_symmetry.space_group_name_H-M   'P 1'
#
loop_
_entity.id
_entity.type
_entity.pdbx_description
1 polymer ?
#
loop_
_entity_poly.entity_id
_entity_poly.type
_entity_poly.pdbx_seq_one_letter_code
_entity_poly.pdbx_strand_id
1 'polypeptide(L)'
;PVEIEKGEIIGGFAHTQGMQLADKVVDAVKSGAIKKFFVMAGCDGRAKSRNYYTDFAKALPKDTVILTAGCAKYKYNKLDLGDIGGIPRVLDAGQCNDSYSLALIALKLKDVFELEDINELPLAFP
;
A
#
# COMPACT_ATOMS: atom_id res chain seq x y z
N PRO A 1 -19.24 -16.70 20.38
CA PRO A 1 -17.95 -16.11 19.95
C PRO A 1 -17.61 -14.91 20.83
N VAL A 2 -16.37 -14.83 21.34
CA VAL A 2 -15.89 -13.67 22.11
C VAL A 2 -15.17 -12.74 21.14
N GLU A 3 -15.50 -11.46 21.15
CA GLU A 3 -14.81 -10.43 20.37
C GLU A 3 -13.32 -10.39 20.76
N ILE A 4 -12.42 -10.46 19.78
CA ILE A 4 -10.98 -10.58 20.02
C ILE A 4 -10.32 -9.19 20.11
N GLU A 5 -10.85 -8.19 19.41
CA GLU A 5 -10.33 -6.82 19.37
C GLU A 5 -11.43 -5.82 18.97
N LYS A 6 -11.24 -4.54 19.31
CA LYS A 6 -12.12 -3.43 18.93
C LYS A 6 -11.34 -2.42 18.09
N GLY A 7 -11.96 -1.85 17.06
CA GLY A 7 -11.35 -0.84 16.18
C GLY A 7 -11.87 -0.94 14.75
N GLU A 8 -11.30 -0.14 13.87
CA GLU A 8 -11.64 -0.11 12.44
C GLU A 8 -10.38 -0.30 11.60
N ILE A 9 -10.52 -0.97 10.45
CA ILE A 9 -9.47 -1.12 9.45
C ILE A 9 -10.00 -0.51 8.16
N ILE A 10 -9.29 0.46 7.62
CA ILE A 10 -9.64 1.10 6.36
C ILE A 10 -9.12 0.22 5.21
N GLY A 11 -9.98 -0.09 4.25
CA GLY A 11 -9.64 -0.88 3.06
C GLY A 11 -10.59 -0.59 1.90
N GLY A 12 -10.48 -1.35 0.82
CA GLY A 12 -11.36 -1.21 -0.36
C GLY A 12 -10.78 -0.34 -1.48
N PHE A 13 -9.44 -0.24 -1.55
CA PHE A 13 -8.73 0.48 -2.61
C PHE A 13 -8.52 -0.38 -3.85
N ALA A 14 -9.52 -1.19 -4.23
CA ALA A 14 -9.53 -1.94 -5.49
C ALA A 14 -9.59 -0.98 -6.70
N HIS A 15 -9.31 -1.47 -7.91
CA HIS A 15 -9.10 -0.65 -9.11
C HIS A 15 -10.07 0.55 -9.29
N THR A 16 -11.38 0.41 -9.08
CA THR A 16 -12.33 1.53 -9.27
C THR A 16 -12.10 2.66 -8.26
N GLN A 17 -11.94 2.32 -6.98
CA GLN A 17 -11.69 3.30 -5.91
C GLN A 17 -10.25 3.80 -5.93
N GLY A 18 -9.31 2.91 -6.25
CA GLY A 18 -7.89 3.21 -6.45
C GLY A 18 -7.68 4.20 -7.59
N MET A 19 -8.47 4.13 -8.67
CA MET A 19 -8.44 5.08 -9.78
C MET A 19 -9.01 6.46 -9.39
N GLN A 20 -10.04 6.53 -8.55
CA GLN A 20 -10.51 7.81 -7.99
C GLN A 20 -9.49 8.44 -7.04
N LEU A 21 -8.75 7.61 -6.30
CA LEU A 21 -7.63 8.08 -5.49
C LEU A 21 -6.38 8.37 -6.33
N ALA A 22 -6.28 7.84 -7.56
CA ALA A 22 -5.06 7.93 -8.36
C ALA A 22 -4.67 9.38 -8.63
N ASP A 23 -5.63 10.27 -8.93
CA ASP A 23 -5.34 11.69 -9.13
C ASP A 23 -4.77 12.33 -7.85
N LYS A 24 -5.35 12.02 -6.68
CA LYS A 24 -4.81 12.49 -5.38
C LYS A 24 -3.43 11.91 -5.08
N VAL A 25 -3.20 10.64 -5.40
CA VAL A 25 -1.90 9.97 -5.21
C VAL A 25 -0.86 10.60 -6.13
N VAL A 26 -1.22 10.88 -7.39
CA VAL A 26 -0.39 11.60 -8.35
C VAL A 26 0.00 12.97 -7.80
N ASP A 27 -0.97 13.76 -7.32
CA ASP A 27 -0.71 15.08 -6.78
C ASP A 27 0.18 15.03 -5.53
N ALA A 28 -0.03 14.04 -4.67
CA ALA A 28 0.78 13.80 -3.49
C ALA A 28 2.23 13.40 -3.84
N VAL A 29 2.45 12.66 -4.92
CA VAL A 29 3.80 12.35 -5.42
C VAL A 29 4.43 13.56 -6.10
N LYS A 30 3.69 14.30 -6.94
CA LYS A 30 4.18 15.51 -7.61
C LYS A 30 4.56 16.62 -6.62
N SER A 31 3.82 16.76 -5.53
CA SER A 31 4.15 17.69 -4.44
C SER A 31 5.29 17.22 -3.54
N GLY A 32 5.76 15.97 -3.71
CA GLY A 32 6.80 15.37 -2.87
C GLY A 32 6.32 14.93 -1.49
N ALA A 33 5.00 14.98 -1.22
CA ALA A 33 4.41 14.50 0.03
C ALA A 33 4.51 12.98 0.18
N ILE A 34 4.36 12.25 -0.94
CA ILE A 34 4.69 10.82 -1.02
C ILE A 34 5.99 10.67 -1.81
N LYS A 35 7.03 10.14 -1.16
CA LYS A 35 8.33 9.93 -1.79
C LYS A 35 8.55 8.53 -2.32
N LYS A 36 7.87 7.55 -1.74
CA LYS A 36 8.07 6.14 -2.11
C LYS A 36 6.87 5.28 -1.77
N PHE A 37 6.62 4.29 -2.60
CA PHE A 37 5.67 3.21 -2.32
C PHE A 37 6.41 1.90 -2.09
N PHE A 38 5.88 1.10 -1.17
CA PHE A 38 6.35 -0.25 -0.90
C PHE A 38 5.22 -1.23 -1.17
N VAL A 39 5.42 -2.11 -2.15
CA VAL A 39 4.48 -3.17 -2.47
C VAL A 39 4.76 -4.35 -1.55
N MET A 40 3.92 -4.51 -0.52
CA MET A 40 4.04 -5.57 0.49
C MET A 40 2.89 -6.58 0.38
N ALA A 41 2.39 -6.81 -0.83
CA ALA A 41 1.33 -7.76 -1.11
C ALA A 41 1.79 -9.23 -0.98
N GLY A 42 0.83 -10.15 -0.92
CA GLY A 42 1.07 -11.59 -0.95
C GLY A 42 0.44 -12.35 0.20
N CYS A 43 1.11 -13.42 0.63
CA CYS A 43 0.61 -14.36 1.62
C CYS A 43 1.39 -14.29 2.94
N ASP A 44 0.67 -14.35 4.07
CA ASP A 44 1.26 -14.53 5.40
C ASP A 44 1.44 -16.03 5.76
N GLY A 45 2.14 -16.30 6.86
CA GLY A 45 2.36 -17.65 7.36
C GLY A 45 2.87 -17.69 8.80
N ARG A 46 3.03 -18.91 9.34
CA ARG A 46 3.37 -19.13 10.76
C ARG A 46 4.84 -18.85 11.13
N ALA A 47 5.72 -18.71 10.15
CA ALA A 47 7.15 -18.54 10.40
C ALA A 47 7.44 -17.23 11.13
N LYS A 48 8.19 -17.30 12.25
CA LYS A 48 8.55 -16.13 13.07
C LYS A 48 9.35 -15.08 12.28
N SER A 49 10.11 -15.50 11.28
CA SER A 49 10.84 -14.59 10.37
C SER A 49 9.92 -13.59 9.67
N ARG A 50 8.63 -13.88 9.51
CA ARG A 50 7.65 -12.96 8.90
C ARG A 50 7.29 -11.77 9.77
N ASN A 51 7.75 -11.72 11.03
CA ASN A 51 7.65 -10.50 11.85
C ASN A 51 8.49 -9.36 11.27
N TYR A 52 9.47 -9.68 10.40
CA TYR A 52 10.18 -8.72 9.58
C TYR A 52 9.23 -7.71 8.92
N TYR A 53 8.10 -8.15 8.33
CA TYR A 53 7.17 -7.25 7.65
C TYR A 53 6.47 -6.27 8.60
N THR A 54 6.22 -6.68 9.84
CA THR A 54 5.67 -5.80 10.88
C THR A 54 6.69 -4.75 11.29
N ASP A 55 7.93 -5.15 11.55
CA ASP A 55 8.99 -4.25 11.99
C ASP A 55 9.39 -3.29 10.85
N PHE A 56 9.43 -3.79 9.61
CA PHE A 56 9.67 -3.01 8.41
C PHE A 56 8.59 -1.92 8.25
N ALA A 57 7.31 -2.27 8.31
CA ALA A 57 6.22 -1.31 8.18
C ALA A 57 6.26 -0.20 9.26
N LYS A 58 6.67 -0.51 10.49
CA LYS A 58 6.85 0.48 11.56
C LYS A 58 8.04 1.39 11.33
N ALA A 59 9.11 0.88 10.74
CA ALA A 59 10.34 1.62 10.47
C ALA A 59 10.25 2.51 9.23
N LEU A 60 9.23 2.32 8.39
CA LEU A 60 9.07 3.10 7.16
C LEU A 60 8.86 4.60 7.46
N PRO A 61 9.59 5.49 6.75
CA PRO A 61 9.41 6.93 6.86
C PRO A 61 7.95 7.37 6.66
N LYS A 62 7.52 8.42 7.36
CA LYS A 62 6.11 8.86 7.32
C LYS A 62 5.66 9.40 5.96
N ASP A 63 6.59 9.70 5.05
CA ASP A 63 6.36 10.14 3.67
C ASP A 63 6.28 8.96 2.66
N THR A 64 6.05 7.74 3.15
CA THR A 64 5.90 6.53 2.30
C THR A 64 4.53 5.87 2.46
N VAL A 65 4.08 5.19 1.41
CA VAL A 65 2.81 4.46 1.38
C VAL A 65 3.05 2.97 1.11
N ILE A 66 2.31 2.10 1.80
CA ILE A 66 2.31 0.64 1.59
C ILE A 66 1.14 0.29 0.66
N LEU A 67 1.44 -0.42 -0.43
CA LEU A 67 0.46 -1.02 -1.31
C LEU A 67 0.35 -2.51 -0.99
N THR A 68 -0.85 -3.01 -0.70
CA THR A 68 -1.05 -4.41 -0.30
C THR A 68 -2.26 -5.06 -0.94
N ALA A 69 -2.19 -6.38 -1.07
CA ALA A 69 -3.23 -7.28 -1.51
C ALA A 69 -2.95 -8.67 -0.89
N GLY A 70 -4.00 -9.41 -0.52
CA GLY A 70 -3.85 -10.74 0.10
C GLY A 70 -3.52 -10.72 1.59
N CYS A 71 -3.35 -11.90 2.19
CA CYS A 71 -3.29 -12.02 3.66
C CYS A 71 -1.99 -11.52 4.30
N ALA A 72 -0.94 -11.19 3.53
CA ALA A 72 0.25 -10.50 4.06
C ALA A 72 -0.09 -9.22 4.82
N LYS A 73 -1.20 -8.56 4.46
CA LYS A 73 -1.71 -7.34 5.11
C LYS A 73 -1.83 -7.46 6.63
N TYR A 74 -2.13 -8.64 7.18
CA TYR A 74 -2.35 -8.82 8.61
C TYR A 74 -1.10 -8.57 9.47
N LYS A 75 0.08 -8.50 8.86
CA LYS A 75 1.31 -8.11 9.55
C LYS A 75 1.39 -6.62 9.88
N TYR A 76 0.60 -5.77 9.23
CA TYR A 76 0.73 -4.31 9.38
C TYR A 76 -0.58 -3.51 9.25
N ASN A 77 -1.69 -4.08 8.78
CA ASN A 77 -2.96 -3.37 8.60
C ASN A 77 -3.68 -2.96 9.89
N LYS A 78 -3.22 -3.47 11.05
CA LYS A 78 -3.70 -3.10 12.39
C LYS A 78 -2.77 -2.12 13.10
N LEU A 79 -1.70 -1.68 12.44
CA LEU A 79 -0.80 -0.68 12.98
C LEU A 79 -1.38 0.70 12.70
N ASP A 80 -1.23 1.61 13.67
CA ASP A 80 -1.54 3.02 13.47
C ASP A 80 -0.41 3.71 12.69
N LEU A 81 -0.44 3.53 11.36
CA LEU A 81 0.56 4.10 10.46
C LEU A 81 0.19 5.52 9.98
N GLY A 82 -1.03 5.99 10.24
CA GLY A 82 -1.52 7.31 9.84
C GLY A 82 -1.82 7.46 8.34
N ASP A 83 -1.94 8.71 7.91
CA ASP A 83 -2.23 9.13 6.54
C ASP A 83 -1.26 10.24 6.06
N ILE A 84 -1.24 10.49 4.75
CA ILE A 84 -0.52 11.58 4.11
C ILE A 84 -1.54 12.40 3.34
N GLY A 85 -1.90 13.59 3.83
CA GLY A 85 -2.86 14.47 3.17
C GLY A 85 -4.25 13.83 3.00
N GLY A 86 -4.69 13.00 3.95
CA GLY A 86 -5.94 12.26 3.89
C GLY A 86 -5.86 10.94 3.10
N ILE A 87 -4.69 10.56 2.58
CA ILE A 87 -4.45 9.26 1.92
C ILE A 87 -3.89 8.29 2.96
N PRO A 88 -4.60 7.19 3.31
CA PRO A 88 -4.07 6.21 4.26
C PRO A 88 -2.72 5.66 3.83
N ARG A 89 -1.78 5.51 4.77
CA ARG A 89 -0.45 4.96 4.49
C ARG A 89 -0.46 3.46 4.18
N VAL A 90 -1.60 2.79 4.35
CA VAL A 90 -1.82 1.42 3.87
C VAL A 90 -2.99 1.43 2.89
N LEU A 91 -2.71 1.21 1.62
CA LEU A 91 -3.72 1.06 0.58
C LEU A 91 -3.92 -0.43 0.30
N ASP A 92 -4.99 -0.96 0.88
CA ASP A 92 -5.40 -2.35 0.72
C ASP A 92 -6.33 -2.51 -0.49
N ALA A 93 -5.79 -3.12 -1.56
CA ALA A 93 -6.51 -3.40 -2.79
C ALA A 93 -7.46 -4.60 -2.69
N GLY A 94 -7.34 -5.44 -1.67
CA GLY A 94 -8.25 -6.58 -1.45
C GLY A 94 -7.54 -7.93 -1.31
N GLN A 95 -8.09 -8.95 -1.95
CA GLN A 95 -7.57 -10.32 -1.94
C GLN A 95 -6.29 -10.45 -2.77
N CYS A 96 -5.64 -11.62 -2.74
CA CYS A 96 -4.36 -11.80 -3.44
C CYS A 96 -4.47 -11.60 -4.96
N ASN A 97 -5.62 -11.94 -5.56
CA ASN A 97 -5.97 -11.66 -6.95
C ASN A 97 -6.12 -10.16 -7.26
N ASP A 98 -6.38 -9.31 -6.26
CA ASP A 98 -6.43 -7.85 -6.43
C ASP A 98 -5.03 -7.22 -6.57
N SER A 99 -3.97 -8.02 -6.57
CA SER A 99 -2.64 -7.58 -7.01
C SER A 99 -2.67 -7.02 -8.44
N TYR A 100 -3.66 -7.42 -9.25
CA TYR A 100 -3.94 -6.79 -10.54
C TYR A 100 -4.24 -5.29 -10.42
N SER A 101 -5.00 -4.88 -9.40
CA SER A 101 -5.28 -3.46 -9.13
C SER A 101 -4.00 -2.69 -8.81
N LEU A 102 -3.04 -3.30 -8.10
CA LEU A 102 -1.74 -2.69 -7.80
C LEU A 102 -0.91 -2.48 -9.08
N ALA A 103 -0.93 -3.46 -9.99
CA ALA A 103 -0.25 -3.34 -11.28
C ALA A 103 -0.87 -2.22 -12.14
N LEU A 104 -2.20 -2.08 -12.15
CA LEU A 104 -2.87 -0.98 -12.86
C LEU A 104 -2.52 0.40 -12.27
N ILE A 105 -2.45 0.52 -10.95
CA ILE A 105 -2.02 1.76 -10.28
C ILE A 105 -0.58 2.09 -10.69
N ALA A 106 0.33 1.12 -10.69
CA ALA A 106 1.71 1.33 -11.12
C ALA A 106 1.80 1.78 -12.59
N LEU A 107 1.06 1.13 -13.50
CA LEU A 107 0.99 1.54 -14.91
C LEU A 107 0.44 2.96 -15.07
N LYS A 108 -0.62 3.29 -14.33
CA LYS A 108 -1.19 4.65 -14.36
C LYS A 108 -0.20 5.69 -13.86
N LEU A 109 0.55 5.40 -12.79
CA LEU A 109 1.60 6.28 -12.30
C LEU A 109 2.70 6.46 -13.35
N LYS A 110 3.13 5.37 -14.01
CA LYS A 110 4.12 5.42 -15.10
C LYS A 110 3.64 6.39 -16.20
N ASP A 111 2.41 6.22 -16.67
CA ASP A 111 1.84 7.06 -17.73
C ASP A 111 1.76 8.53 -17.32
N VAL A 112 1.39 8.80 -16.06
CA VAL A 112 1.25 10.17 -15.54
C VAL A 112 2.59 10.87 -15.31
N PHE A 113 3.64 10.11 -15.01
CA PHE A 113 5.01 10.61 -14.91
C PHE A 113 5.76 10.59 -16.24
N GLU A 114 5.11 10.14 -17.32
CA GLU A 114 5.70 10.04 -18.66
C GLU A 114 7.03 9.26 -18.67
N LEU A 115 7.13 8.23 -17.82
CA LEU A 115 8.34 7.42 -17.69
C LEU A 115 8.41 6.37 -18.80
N GLU A 116 9.62 6.08 -19.30
CA GLU A 116 9.82 5.06 -20.32
C GLU A 116 9.71 3.65 -19.71
N ASP A 117 10.27 3.44 -18.52
CA ASP A 117 10.21 2.19 -17.77
C ASP A 117 9.38 2.32 -16.48
N ILE A 118 8.59 1.28 -16.15
CA ILE A 118 7.84 1.18 -14.88
C ILE A 118 8.78 1.11 -13.68
N ASN A 119 10.00 0.61 -13.86
CA ASN A 119 11.02 0.48 -12.81
C ASN A 119 11.61 1.83 -12.37
N GLU A 120 11.38 2.90 -13.14
CA GLU A 120 11.77 4.26 -12.77
C GLU A 120 10.83 4.88 -11.73
N LEU A 121 9.65 4.28 -11.52
CA LEU A 121 8.76 4.71 -10.45
C LEU A 121 9.42 4.50 -9.09
N PRO A 122 9.08 5.33 -8.08
CA PRO A 122 9.55 5.16 -6.72
C PRO A 122 8.80 4.00 -6.02
N LEU A 123 8.84 2.80 -6.61
CA LEU A 123 8.27 1.55 -6.10
C LEU A 123 9.39 0.65 -5.58
N ALA A 124 9.15 -0.04 -4.47
CA ALA A 124 10.01 -1.11 -3.99
C ALA A 124 9.18 -2.35 -3.65
N PHE A 125 9.76 -3.53 -3.90
CA PHE A 125 9.16 -4.85 -3.63
C PHE A 125 10.06 -5.62 -2.63
N PRO A 126 9.99 -5.27 -1.32
CA PRO A 126 10.83 -5.86 -0.28
C PRO A 126 10.37 -7.23 0.23
#